data_AF-A0A969NKQ9-F1
#
_entry.id   AF-A0A969NKQ9-F1
#
_cell.length_a   1.000
_cell.length_b   1.000
_cell.length_c   1.000
_cell.angle_alpha   90.00
_cell.angle_beta   90.00
_cell.angle_gamma   90.00
#
_symmetry.space_group_name_H-M   'P 1'
#
loop_
_entity.id
_entity.type
_entity.pdbx_description
1 polymer ?
#
loop_
_entity_poly.entity_id
_entity_poly.type
_entity_poly.pdbx_seq_one_letter_code
_entity_poly.pdbx_strand_id
1 'polypeptide(L)'
;SEPGKIYIKDKYLFVNEVNKGIHVFDNTNPASPSNVAFINIPGNVDMAIRGNLLYVDSYIDLVVIDISDIQNPHEVDRYSNAFPNIFPEYDYQYPIAEIDASKGIVVDWKVEEITMKEGEEPKYYWGGVMEFDMAANSGGQRNSVGIAGSMARFAIKSETLYAINNNFELKIFDISSDKVSKTDSIQTLWGIETFIYLR
;
A
#
# COMPACT_ATOMS: atom_id res chain seq x y z
N SER A 1 -10.57 12.56 -6.81
CA SER A 1 -9.85 11.60 -5.95
C SER A 1 -10.11 10.23 -6.53
N GLU A 2 -9.08 9.40 -6.58
CA GLU A 2 -9.20 7.98 -6.88
C GLU A 2 -9.20 7.27 -5.51
N PRO A 3 -10.39 6.92 -4.99
CA PRO A 3 -10.47 6.28 -3.67
C PRO A 3 -9.87 4.88 -3.77
N GLY A 4 -8.80 4.65 -3.01
CA GLY A 4 -8.16 3.37 -2.84
C GLY A 4 -8.88 2.52 -1.80
N LYS A 5 -8.10 1.78 -1.01
CA LYS A 5 -8.62 0.83 0.00
C LYS A 5 -9.41 1.54 1.09
N ILE A 6 -10.41 0.85 1.65
CA ILE A 6 -11.24 1.33 2.75
C ILE A 6 -11.10 0.38 3.95
N TYR A 7 -10.88 0.95 5.13
CA TYR A 7 -10.85 0.22 6.40
C TYR A 7 -11.80 0.84 7.41
N ILE A 8 -12.39 0.00 8.26
CA ILE A 8 -13.27 0.43 9.35
C ILE A 8 -12.60 0.05 10.67
N LYS A 9 -12.44 1.03 11.55
CA LYS A 9 -11.97 0.84 12.93
C LYS A 9 -12.86 1.67 13.86
N ASP A 10 -13.52 1.00 14.80
CA ASP A 10 -14.46 1.64 15.73
C ASP A 10 -15.53 2.44 14.97
N LYS A 11 -15.61 3.75 15.21
CA LYS A 11 -16.50 4.68 14.50
C LYS A 11 -15.85 5.34 13.28
N TYR A 12 -14.61 5.02 12.93
CA TYR A 12 -13.87 5.71 11.88
C TYR A 12 -13.78 4.89 10.59
N LEU A 13 -13.87 5.57 9.45
CA LEU A 13 -13.49 5.05 8.13
C LEU A 13 -12.15 5.63 7.72
N PHE A 14 -11.26 4.78 7.26
CA PHE A 14 -9.97 5.14 6.68
C PHE A 14 -10.06 4.85 5.19
N VAL A 15 -9.95 5.90 4.37
CA VAL A 15 -10.07 5.82 2.92
C VAL A 15 -8.75 6.29 2.33
N ASN A 16 -8.02 5.39 1.68
CA ASN A 16 -6.77 5.75 1.01
C ASN A 16 -7.08 6.64 -0.21
N GLU A 17 -6.33 7.71 -0.34
CA GLU A 17 -6.17 8.44 -1.60
C GLU A 17 -4.81 8.02 -2.17
N VAL A 18 -4.85 7.26 -3.26
CA VAL A 18 -3.69 6.58 -3.84
C VAL A 18 -2.53 7.56 -4.05
N ASN A 19 -1.34 7.15 -3.62
CA ASN A 19 -0.08 7.90 -3.64
C ASN A 19 -0.02 9.18 -2.79
N LYS A 20 -1.09 9.52 -2.04
CA LYS A 20 -1.14 10.74 -1.22
C LYS A 20 -1.27 10.48 0.27
N GLY A 21 -2.08 9.51 0.67
CA GLY A 21 -2.30 9.22 2.08
C GLY A 21 -3.70 8.72 2.39
N ILE A 22 -4.21 9.04 3.58
CA ILE A 22 -5.45 8.45 4.08
C ILE A 22 -6.36 9.54 4.65
N HIS A 23 -7.57 9.63 4.12
CA HIS A 23 -8.66 10.38 4.74
C HIS A 23 -9.26 9.57 5.89
N VAL A 24 -9.49 10.24 7.02
CA VAL A 24 -10.21 9.65 8.15
C VAL A 24 -11.55 10.34 8.29
N PHE A 25 -12.62 9.55 8.29
CA PHE A 25 -13.99 10.03 8.48
C PHE A 25 -14.56 9.52 9.80
N ASP A 26 -15.21 10.39 10.57
CA ASP A 26 -16.13 9.97 11.62
C ASP A 26 -17.41 9.42 10.96
N ASN A 27 -17.70 8.16 11.23
CA ASN A 27 -18.79 7.38 10.68
C ASN A 27 -19.78 6.96 11.77
N THR A 28 -19.91 7.75 12.83
CA THR A 28 -20.94 7.57 13.87
C THR A 28 -22.35 7.57 13.26
N ASN A 29 -22.58 8.39 12.23
CA ASN A 29 -23.79 8.32 11.39
C ASN A 29 -23.42 7.84 9.98
N PRO A 30 -23.64 6.56 9.64
CA PRO A 30 -23.28 6.02 8.32
C PRO A 30 -24.01 6.65 7.13
N ALA A 31 -25.16 7.31 7.36
CA ALA A 31 -25.85 8.05 6.30
C ALA A 31 -25.20 9.40 5.99
N SER A 32 -24.29 9.87 6.86
CA SER A 32 -23.60 11.16 6.72
C SER A 32 -22.24 11.14 7.44
N PRO A 33 -21.25 10.41 6.89
CA PRO A 33 -19.88 10.44 7.43
C PRO A 33 -19.25 11.81 7.24
N SER A 34 -18.44 12.26 8.21
CA SER A 34 -17.74 13.54 8.17
C SER A 34 -16.22 13.35 8.13
N ASN A 35 -15.53 14.02 7.21
CA ASN A 35 -14.06 13.98 7.18
C ASN A 35 -13.52 14.76 8.39
N VAL A 36 -12.70 14.10 9.21
CA VAL A 36 -12.15 14.69 10.45
C VAL A 36 -10.63 14.86 10.40
N ALA A 37 -9.93 14.13 9.54
CA ALA A 37 -8.48 14.23 9.41
C ALA A 37 -8.00 13.72 8.04
N PHE A 38 -6.78 14.14 7.67
CA PHE A 38 -6.03 13.57 6.56
C PHE A 38 -4.60 13.27 7.01
N ILE A 39 -4.20 12.02 6.87
CA ILE A 39 -2.84 11.54 7.20
C ILE A 39 -2.05 11.55 5.90
N ASN A 40 -1.13 12.51 5.76
CA ASN A 40 -0.28 12.64 4.57
C ASN A 40 0.80 11.56 4.56
N ILE A 41 0.74 10.64 3.59
CA ILE A 41 1.66 9.51 3.47
C ILE A 41 2.01 9.37 1.97
N PRO A 42 3.09 10.01 1.51
CA PRO A 42 3.49 9.96 0.11
C PRO A 42 3.72 8.54 -0.37
N GLY A 43 3.20 8.22 -1.57
CA GLY A 43 3.32 6.90 -2.17
C GLY A 43 2.51 5.81 -1.47
N ASN A 44 1.52 6.18 -0.64
CA ASN A 44 0.69 5.20 0.06
C ASN A 44 -0.40 4.60 -0.84
N VAL A 45 -0.53 3.28 -0.75
CA VAL A 45 -1.48 2.45 -1.50
C VAL A 45 -2.13 1.43 -0.57
N ASP A 46 -1.33 0.77 0.27
CA ASP A 46 -1.76 -0.27 1.19
C ASP A 46 -1.84 0.24 2.62
N MET A 47 -2.78 -0.33 3.37
CA MET A 47 -2.87 -0.08 4.80
C MET A 47 -3.34 -1.33 5.54
N ALA A 48 -3.05 -1.44 6.82
CA ALA A 48 -3.69 -2.37 7.74
C ALA A 48 -3.68 -1.77 9.15
N ILE A 49 -4.61 -2.19 9.99
CA ILE A 49 -4.79 -1.63 11.33
C ILE A 49 -4.79 -2.76 12.36
N ARG A 50 -3.98 -2.61 13.41
CA ARG A 50 -4.00 -3.45 14.63
C ARG A 50 -3.96 -2.55 15.86
N GLY A 51 -5.01 -2.62 16.69
CA GLY A 51 -5.14 -1.71 17.82
C GLY A 51 -5.12 -0.26 17.35
N ASN A 52 -4.22 0.57 17.90
CA ASN A 52 -4.03 1.96 17.50
C ASN A 52 -2.89 2.16 16.49
N LEU A 53 -2.32 1.08 15.94
CA LEU A 53 -1.25 1.18 14.97
C LEU A 53 -1.77 0.96 13.54
N LEU A 54 -1.48 1.93 12.69
CA LEU A 54 -1.74 1.94 11.26
C LEU A 54 -0.45 1.59 10.52
N TYR A 55 -0.44 0.45 9.86
CA TYR A 55 0.67 -0.05 9.05
C TYR A 55 0.40 0.32 7.60
N VAL A 56 1.29 1.06 6.98
CA VAL A 56 1.10 1.60 5.62
C VAL A 56 2.37 1.46 4.82
N ASP A 57 2.25 1.32 3.51
CA ASP A 57 3.39 1.57 2.63
C ASP A 57 3.61 3.08 2.44
N SER A 58 4.87 3.44 2.25
CA SER A 58 5.26 4.75 1.74
C SER A 58 6.37 4.53 0.73
N TYR A 59 5.99 4.50 -0.55
CA TYR A 59 6.84 4.02 -1.63
C TYR A 59 7.35 2.59 -1.36
N ILE A 60 8.65 2.43 -1.06
CA ILE A 60 9.29 1.14 -0.80
C ILE A 60 9.41 0.81 0.70
N ASP A 61 8.98 1.71 1.57
CA ASP A 61 9.07 1.55 3.02
C ASP A 61 7.75 1.01 3.59
N LEU A 62 7.85 0.34 4.74
CA LEU A 62 6.72 0.08 5.62
C LEU A 62 6.80 1.07 6.79
N VAL A 63 5.72 1.82 7.01
CA VAL A 63 5.63 2.86 8.05
C VAL A 63 4.55 2.47 9.06
N VAL A 64 4.82 2.71 10.33
CA VAL A 64 3.86 2.51 11.42
C VAL A 64 3.50 3.86 12.02
N ILE A 65 2.21 4.15 12.03
CA ILE A 65 1.64 5.40 12.51
C ILE A 65 0.76 5.08 13.72
N ASP A 66 1.02 5.72 14.86
CA ASP A 66 0.07 5.71 15.98
C ASP A 66 -1.10 6.65 15.65
N ILE A 67 -2.29 6.06 15.66
CA ILE A 67 -3.59 6.70 15.40
C ILE A 67 -4.49 6.67 16.65
N SER A 68 -3.89 6.58 17.85
CA SER A 68 -4.61 6.67 19.13
C SER A 68 -5.33 8.01 19.30
N ASP A 69 -4.73 9.09 18.80
CA ASP A 69 -5.37 10.39 18.56
C ASP A 69 -5.44 10.67 17.05
N ILE A 70 -6.63 10.52 16.48
CA ILE A 70 -6.89 10.75 15.05
C ILE A 70 -6.57 12.18 14.60
N GLN A 71 -6.58 13.15 15.52
CA GLN A 71 -6.25 14.54 15.21
C GLN A 71 -4.74 14.80 15.21
N ASN A 72 -3.95 13.90 15.80
CA ASN A 72 -2.51 14.02 15.87
C ASN A 72 -1.80 12.68 15.62
N PRO A 73 -2.01 12.08 14.42
CA PRO A 73 -1.32 10.85 14.05
C PRO A 73 0.18 11.12 13.89
N HIS A 74 1.02 10.20 14.35
CA HIS A 74 2.48 10.34 14.23
C HIS A 74 3.16 9.01 13.96
N GLU A 75 4.24 9.07 13.19
CA GLU A 75 5.09 7.91 12.90
C GLU A 75 5.80 7.45 14.17
N VAL A 76 5.69 6.16 14.48
CA VAL A 76 6.36 5.53 15.63
C VAL A 76 7.45 4.54 15.21
N ASP A 77 7.39 4.04 13.97
CA ASP A 77 8.42 3.19 13.41
C ASP A 77 8.41 3.20 11.87
N ARG A 78 9.55 2.82 11.29
CA ARG A 78 9.74 2.69 9.85
C ARG A 78 10.73 1.58 9.54
N TYR A 79 10.27 0.62 8.74
CA TYR A 79 11.12 -0.39 8.13
C TYR A 79 11.46 0.03 6.70
N SER A 80 12.68 0.54 6.50
CA SER A 80 13.14 1.01 5.20
C SER A 80 13.33 -0.13 4.20
N ASN A 81 13.02 0.13 2.93
CA ASN A 81 13.18 -0.82 1.82
C ASN A 81 12.48 -2.17 2.09
N ALA A 82 11.30 -2.11 2.71
CA ALA A 82 10.41 -3.25 2.93
C ALA A 82 10.00 -3.91 1.60
N PHE A 83 9.81 -3.10 0.57
CA PHE A 83 9.27 -3.49 -0.73
C PHE A 83 10.20 -3.03 -1.88
N PRO A 84 11.36 -3.66 -2.05
CA PRO A 84 12.30 -3.29 -3.10
C PRO A 84 11.70 -3.50 -4.50
N ASN A 85 12.06 -2.61 -5.43
CA ASN A 85 11.68 -2.66 -6.85
C ASN A 85 10.17 -2.51 -7.14
N ILE A 86 9.45 -1.76 -6.29
CA ILE A 86 8.12 -1.26 -6.64
C ILE A 86 8.28 0.07 -7.37
N PHE A 87 7.71 0.17 -8.58
CA PHE A 87 7.67 1.40 -9.36
C PHE A 87 6.25 1.99 -9.40
N PRO A 88 6.12 3.32 -9.50
CA PRO A 88 4.85 3.96 -9.82
C PRO A 88 4.29 3.39 -11.12
N GLU A 89 2.96 3.43 -11.26
CA GLU A 89 2.28 3.04 -12.48
C GLU A 89 2.76 3.89 -13.68
N TYR A 90 2.92 3.25 -14.84
CA TYR A 90 3.28 3.92 -16.08
C TYR A 90 2.55 3.30 -17.27
N ASP A 91 2.46 4.04 -18.37
CA ASP A 91 1.89 3.55 -19.62
C ASP A 91 2.90 2.62 -20.32
N TYR A 92 2.58 1.32 -20.34
CA TYR A 92 3.39 0.25 -20.93
C TYR A 92 3.65 0.40 -22.43
N GLN A 93 2.97 1.32 -23.11
CA GLN A 93 3.27 1.65 -24.51
C GLN A 93 4.60 2.38 -24.67
N TYR A 94 5.07 3.05 -23.61
CA TYR A 94 6.34 3.76 -23.63
C TYR A 94 7.45 2.94 -22.98
N PRO A 95 8.67 2.98 -23.55
CA PRO A 95 9.83 2.45 -22.85
C PRO A 95 10.18 3.31 -21.65
N ILE A 96 10.87 2.72 -20.68
CA ILE A 96 11.31 3.43 -19.50
C ILE A 96 12.81 3.71 -19.54
N ALA A 97 13.20 4.86 -19.00
CA ALA A 97 14.61 5.19 -18.84
C ALA A 97 15.31 4.19 -17.91
N GLU A 98 16.62 4.06 -18.06
CA GLU A 98 17.42 3.27 -17.13
C GLU A 98 17.31 3.81 -15.71
N ILE A 99 16.94 2.92 -14.79
CA ILE A 99 16.75 3.26 -13.38
C ILE A 99 18.05 3.01 -12.63
N ASP A 100 18.64 4.07 -12.10
CA ASP A 100 19.77 4.01 -11.20
C ASP A 100 19.30 4.09 -9.75
N ALA A 101 19.16 2.93 -9.11
CA ALA A 101 18.71 2.82 -7.72
C ALA A 101 19.62 3.53 -6.72
N SER A 102 20.85 3.91 -7.10
CA SER A 102 21.73 4.71 -6.23
C SER A 102 21.33 6.18 -6.14
N LYS A 103 20.51 6.67 -7.09
CA LYS A 103 20.03 8.06 -7.14
C LYS A 103 18.74 8.29 -6.35
N GLY A 104 18.20 7.24 -5.73
CA GLY A 104 16.98 7.29 -4.95
C GLY A 104 15.90 6.37 -5.53
N ILE A 105 14.65 6.67 -5.17
CA ILE A 105 13.48 5.91 -5.60
C ILE A 105 12.74 6.66 -6.71
N VAL A 106 12.10 5.90 -7.60
CA VAL A 106 11.22 6.47 -8.61
C VAL A 106 9.88 6.79 -7.96
N VAL A 107 9.44 8.04 -8.04
CA VAL A 107 8.18 8.50 -7.43
C VAL A 107 7.12 8.89 -8.45
N ASP A 108 7.52 9.16 -9.69
CA ASP A 108 6.62 9.50 -10.80
C ASP A 108 7.35 9.31 -12.15
N TRP A 109 6.58 9.22 -13.23
CA TRP A 109 7.08 9.11 -14.60
C TRP A 109 6.65 10.31 -15.45
N LYS A 110 7.56 10.79 -16.29
CA LYS A 110 7.28 11.83 -17.28
C LYS A 110 7.64 11.34 -18.67
N VAL A 111 6.68 11.38 -19.58
CA VAL A 111 6.92 11.05 -20.99
C VAL A 111 7.70 12.19 -21.65
N GLU A 112 8.86 11.87 -22.20
CA GLU A 112 9.72 12.81 -22.93
C GLU A 112 10.27 12.16 -24.19
N GLU A 113 10.50 12.98 -25.22
CA GLU A 113 11.21 12.56 -26.42
C GLU A 113 12.72 12.61 -26.17
N ILE A 114 13.41 11.50 -26.45
CA ILE A 114 14.86 11.37 -26.27
C ILE A 114 15.54 10.91 -27.55
N THR A 115 16.77 11.38 -27.77
CA THR A 115 17.62 10.90 -28.86
C THR A 115 18.56 9.82 -28.32
N MET A 116 18.45 8.60 -28.84
CA MET A 116 19.36 7.50 -28.53
C MET A 116 20.45 7.37 -29.58
N LYS A 117 21.60 6.83 -29.22
CA LYS A 117 22.63 6.52 -30.23
C LYS A 117 22.17 5.38 -31.12
N GLU A 118 22.62 5.40 -32.36
CA GLU A 118 22.39 4.29 -33.29
C GLU A 118 22.92 2.98 -32.69
N GLY A 119 22.02 2.00 -32.53
CA GLY A 119 22.32 0.70 -31.90
C GLY A 119 21.96 0.57 -30.42
N GLU A 120 21.49 1.64 -29.76
CA GLU A 120 20.89 1.55 -28.42
C GLU A 120 19.41 1.17 -28.53
N GLU A 121 18.97 0.18 -27.74
CA GLU A 121 17.57 -0.22 -27.67
C GLU A 121 16.88 0.35 -26.42
N PRO A 122 15.62 0.78 -26.54
CA PRO A 122 14.84 1.21 -25.39
C PRO A 122 14.62 0.06 -24.41
N LYS A 123 14.78 0.34 -23.11
CA LYS A 123 14.52 -0.65 -22.05
C LYS A 123 13.03 -0.67 -21.71
N TYR A 124 12.46 -1.87 -21.71
CA TYR A 124 11.15 -2.13 -21.15
C TYR A 124 11.34 -2.94 -19.88
N TYR A 125 10.77 -2.49 -18.77
CA TYR A 125 10.65 -3.35 -17.59
C TYR A 125 9.38 -4.17 -17.69
N TRP A 126 9.52 -5.48 -17.58
CA TRP A 126 8.42 -6.43 -17.46
C TRP A 126 8.45 -6.98 -16.02
N GLY A 127 7.50 -6.54 -15.18
CA GLY A 127 7.42 -6.90 -13.75
C GLY A 127 7.98 -5.82 -12.81
N GLY A 128 7.30 -5.59 -11.69
CA GLY A 128 7.64 -4.57 -10.67
C GLY A 128 6.77 -3.30 -10.69
N VAL A 129 5.84 -3.19 -11.63
CA VAL A 129 4.90 -2.07 -11.73
C VAL A 129 3.78 -2.25 -10.71
N MET A 130 3.33 -1.17 -10.07
CA MET A 130 2.03 -1.17 -9.38
C MET A 130 0.89 -1.26 -10.40
N GLU A 131 0.54 -2.47 -10.83
CA GLU A 131 -0.62 -2.74 -11.69
C GLU A 131 -1.89 -2.78 -10.83
N PHE A 132 -2.85 -1.88 -11.10
CA PHE A 132 -4.11 -1.77 -10.34
C PHE A 132 -5.32 -2.06 -11.23
N ASP A 133 -5.78 -3.31 -11.25
CA ASP A 133 -7.07 -3.65 -11.87
C ASP A 133 -8.20 -3.49 -10.85
N MET A 134 -8.86 -2.34 -10.81
CA MET A 134 -9.97 -2.07 -9.86
C MET A 134 -11.28 -2.77 -10.29
N ALA A 135 -11.44 -4.05 -9.97
CA ALA A 135 -12.76 -4.72 -10.04
C ALA A 135 -13.40 -4.80 -8.64
N ALA A 136 -14.02 -3.70 -8.19
CA ALA A 136 -14.82 -3.67 -6.97
C ALA A 136 -16.17 -4.35 -7.20
N ASN A 137 -16.42 -5.51 -6.59
CA ASN A 137 -17.77 -6.06 -6.47
C ASN A 137 -18.17 -6.12 -5.00
N SER A 138 -19.08 -5.22 -4.62
CA SER A 138 -19.53 -4.99 -3.25
C SER A 138 -20.64 -5.95 -2.84
N GLY A 139 -20.45 -6.69 -1.75
CA GLY A 139 -21.55 -7.35 -1.04
C GLY A 139 -21.11 -8.15 0.18
N GLY A 140 -21.58 -7.78 1.38
CA GLY A 140 -21.60 -8.71 2.52
C GLY A 140 -21.37 -8.12 3.92
N GLN A 141 -22.48 -7.90 4.61
CA GLN A 141 -22.77 -7.77 6.06
C GLN A 141 -21.67 -8.00 7.14
N ARG A 142 -21.52 -6.94 7.98
CA ARG A 142 -21.14 -6.81 9.40
C ARG A 142 -20.66 -8.06 10.18
N ASN A 143 -19.38 -8.07 10.54
CA ASN A 143 -18.88 -8.34 11.91
C ASN A 143 -17.40 -7.90 12.07
N SER A 144 -17.14 -7.17 13.16
CA SER A 144 -15.89 -6.51 13.61
C SER A 144 -14.55 -7.25 13.39
N VAL A 145 -14.01 -7.20 12.17
CA VAL A 145 -12.58 -7.16 11.81
C VAL A 145 -12.51 -6.34 10.52
N GLY A 146 -11.57 -5.41 10.38
CA GLY A 146 -11.48 -4.49 9.24
C GLY A 146 -11.57 -5.25 7.90
N ILE A 147 -12.68 -5.08 7.19
CA ILE A 147 -12.88 -5.69 5.87
C ILE A 147 -12.08 -4.85 4.90
N ALA A 148 -10.81 -5.23 4.74
CA ALA A 148 -10.05 -4.84 3.59
C ALA A 148 -10.77 -5.42 2.36
N GLY A 149 -11.19 -4.55 1.44
CA GLY A 149 -11.84 -4.96 0.19
C GLY A 149 -10.99 -5.96 -0.61
N SER A 150 -11.56 -6.48 -1.71
CA SER A 150 -11.11 -7.65 -2.49
C SER A 150 -9.68 -7.65 -3.08
N MET A 151 -8.78 -6.74 -2.69
CA MET A 151 -7.40 -6.60 -3.22
C MET A 151 -6.40 -6.01 -2.21
N ALA A 152 -6.64 -6.17 -0.90
CA ALA A 152 -5.68 -5.72 0.10
C ALA A 152 -4.43 -6.62 0.11
N ARG A 153 -3.25 -6.02 -0.07
CA ARG A 153 -1.97 -6.74 -0.04
C ARG A 153 -1.43 -6.84 1.38
N PHE A 154 -1.91 -5.98 2.27
CA PHE A 154 -1.63 -6.06 3.71
C PHE A 154 -2.75 -6.82 4.43
N ALA A 155 -2.36 -7.85 5.17
CA ALA A 155 -3.24 -8.60 6.05
C ALA A 155 -2.57 -8.81 7.40
N ILE A 156 -3.32 -8.67 8.48
CA ILE A 156 -2.83 -8.91 9.85
C ILE A 156 -3.50 -10.15 10.42
N LYS A 157 -2.70 -11.04 11.01
CA LYS A 157 -3.18 -12.14 11.85
C LYS A 157 -2.38 -12.17 13.14
N SER A 158 -3.07 -11.99 14.26
CA SER A 158 -2.48 -11.93 15.60
C SER A 158 -1.38 -10.87 15.72
N GLU A 159 -0.12 -11.27 15.64
CA GLU A 159 1.08 -10.44 15.82
C GLU A 159 1.96 -10.45 14.56
N THR A 160 1.36 -10.80 13.42
CA THR A 160 2.07 -10.90 12.14
C THR A 160 1.36 -10.08 11.07
N LEU A 161 2.12 -9.23 10.39
CA LEU A 161 1.71 -8.54 9.17
C LEU A 161 2.24 -9.31 7.96
N TYR A 162 1.34 -9.62 7.04
CA TYR A 162 1.59 -10.22 5.75
C TYR A 162 1.43 -9.14 4.69
N ALA A 163 2.45 -8.94 3.86
CA ALA A 163 2.43 -7.98 2.78
C ALA A 163 2.89 -8.63 1.48
N ILE A 164 2.01 -8.71 0.48
CA ILE A 164 2.39 -9.19 -0.86
C ILE A 164 2.96 -8.02 -1.67
N ASN A 165 4.10 -8.25 -2.32
CA ASN A 165 4.61 -7.33 -3.34
C ASN A 165 4.38 -7.88 -4.76
N ASN A 166 4.51 -7.01 -5.75
CA ASN A 166 4.27 -7.34 -7.17
C ASN A 166 5.39 -8.17 -7.80
N ASN A 167 6.43 -8.52 -7.02
CA ASN A 167 7.47 -9.45 -7.42
C ASN A 167 7.17 -10.89 -6.97
N PHE A 168 5.90 -11.18 -6.66
CA PHE A 168 5.45 -12.49 -6.19
C PHE A 168 6.17 -12.88 -4.90
N GLU A 169 6.33 -11.93 -3.98
CA GLU A 169 6.96 -12.18 -2.69
C GLU A 169 6.02 -11.76 -1.57
N LEU A 170 5.74 -12.71 -0.69
CA LEU A 170 5.08 -12.49 0.57
C LEU A 170 6.13 -12.08 1.60
N LYS A 171 6.12 -10.81 2.01
CA LYS A 171 6.87 -10.31 3.14
C LYS A 171 6.11 -10.58 4.43
N ILE A 172 6.81 -11.10 5.43
CA ILE A 172 6.25 -11.41 6.74
C ILE A 172 6.98 -10.56 7.78
N PHE A 173 6.23 -9.76 8.53
CA PHE A 173 6.74 -8.90 9.58
C PHE A 173 6.15 -9.29 10.94
N ASP A 174 6.99 -9.38 11.95
CA ASP A 174 6.60 -9.43 13.35
C ASP A 174 6.19 -8.02 13.79
N ILE A 175 4.96 -7.93 14.30
CA ILE A 175 4.32 -6.72 14.82
C ILE A 175 3.80 -6.94 16.26
N SER A 176 4.41 -7.87 17.00
CA SER A 176 4.12 -8.13 18.42
C SER A 176 4.46 -6.94 19.32
N SER A 177 5.43 -6.13 18.90
CA SER A 177 5.82 -4.88 19.55
C SER A 177 5.52 -3.66 18.66
N ASP A 178 5.69 -2.46 19.21
CA ASP A 178 5.57 -1.20 18.43
C ASP A 178 6.66 -1.07 17.35
N LYS A 179 7.75 -1.85 17.46
CA LYS A 179 8.80 -1.95 16.44
C LYS A 179 8.55 -3.13 15.53
N VAL A 180 8.53 -2.84 14.24
CA VAL A 180 8.39 -3.83 13.18
C VAL A 180 9.74 -4.46 12.90
N SER A 181 9.75 -5.79 12.80
CA SER A 181 10.91 -6.51 12.30
C SER A 181 10.49 -7.48 11.22
N LYS A 182 11.29 -7.58 10.15
CA LYS A 182 11.08 -8.58 9.12
C LYS A 182 11.47 -9.95 9.66
N THR A 183 10.55 -10.91 9.57
CA THR A 183 10.76 -12.27 10.03
C THR A 183 11.11 -13.21 8.90
N ASP A 184 10.44 -13.09 7.74
CA ASP A 184 10.64 -14.02 6.62
C ASP A 184 10.21 -13.42 5.27
N SER A 185 10.51 -14.12 4.19
CA SER A 185 9.93 -13.88 2.86
C SER A 185 9.71 -15.17 2.09
N ILE A 186 8.50 -15.33 1.56
CA ILE A 186 8.10 -16.51 0.81
C ILE A 186 7.83 -16.09 -0.62
N GLN A 187 8.49 -16.74 -1.59
CA GLN A 187 8.15 -16.56 -2.99
C GLN A 187 6.79 -17.22 -3.26
N THR A 188 5.86 -16.45 -3.79
CA THR A 188 4.51 -16.89 -4.14
C THR A 188 4.46 -17.41 -5.58
N LEU A 189 3.36 -18.07 -5.92
CA LEU A 189 3.03 -18.33 -7.32
C LEU A 189 2.66 -17.03 -8.04
N TRP A 190 2.73 -17.06 -9.36
CA TRP A 190 2.30 -15.95 -10.22
C TRP A 190 0.81 -15.66 -10.02
N GLY A 191 0.42 -14.39 -9.93
CA GLY A 191 -0.99 -13.97 -9.84
C GLY A 191 -1.66 -14.09 -8.46
N ILE A 192 -0.90 -14.22 -7.36
CA ILE A 192 -1.49 -14.04 -6.02
C ILE A 192 -1.60 -12.55 -5.72
N GLU A 193 -2.82 -12.04 -5.77
CA GLU A 193 -3.11 -10.60 -5.63
C GLU A 193 -3.89 -10.27 -4.35
N THR A 194 -4.56 -11.26 -3.76
CA THR A 194 -5.49 -11.07 -2.64
C THR A 194 -5.39 -12.20 -1.62
N PHE A 195 -5.39 -11.83 -0.33
CA PHE A 195 -5.67 -12.76 0.75
C PHE A 195 -7.18 -12.85 1.00
N ILE A 196 -7.74 -14.06 0.90
CA ILE A 196 -9.09 -14.35 1.38
C ILE A 196 -8.95 -15.25 2.61
N TYR A 197 -9.38 -14.74 3.76
CA TYR A 197 -9.48 -15.56 4.96
C TYR A 197 -10.79 -16.35 4.95
N LEU A 198 -10.70 -17.67 4.92
CA LEU A 198 -11.84 -18.57 5.10
C LEU A 198 -11.96 -18.92 6.59
N ARG A 199 -13.15 -18.73 7.16
CA ARG A 199 -13.51 -19.17 8.51
C ARG A 199 -13.92 -20.63 8.52
#